data_AF-A0A380W815-F1
#
_entry.id   AF-A0A380W815-F1
#
_cell.length_a   1.000
_cell.length_b   1.000
_cell.length_c   1.000
_cell.angle_alpha   90.00
_cell.angle_beta   90.00
_cell.angle_gamma   90.00
#
_symmetry.space_group_name_H-M   'P 1'
#
loop_
_entity.id
_entity.type
_entity.pdbx_description
1 polymer ?
#
loop_
_entity_poly.entity_id
_entity_poly.type
_entity_poly.pdbx_seq_one_letter_code
_entity_poly.pdbx_strand_id
1 'polypeptide(L)'
;MSIQDSPADLSELIRQVETLQDEAARASAISALHMVRDGVITGEGPTTLGRIHFSRSLDADDTAWCARILTAAGVRDLPVSRAEVETLFQIGEAAADRSDDGLFDDLLAKAVVHHAAAASGLPVPPRSVALQPGTAIESWAPTTAVGVNVEVLEWIATQMRGKRRSNRVLKTLVAACLIGAATLPLVAALPSVIDLAT
;
A
#
# COMPACT_ATOMS: atom_id res chain seq x y z
N MET A 1 -0.54 -16.06 -27.57
CA MET A 1 -1.91 -15.74 -27.10
C MET A 1 -1.81 -14.40 -26.40
N SER A 2 -1.98 -13.31 -27.15
CA SER A 2 -1.83 -11.96 -26.61
C SER A 2 -3.04 -11.63 -25.76
N ILE A 3 -2.85 -11.59 -24.45
CA ILE A 3 -3.79 -10.94 -23.55
C ILE A 3 -3.62 -9.44 -23.85
N GLN A 4 -4.69 -8.81 -24.29
CA GLN A 4 -4.65 -7.42 -24.73
C GLN A 4 -4.57 -6.54 -23.48
N ASP A 5 -3.44 -5.91 -23.22
CA ASP A 5 -3.30 -4.84 -22.23
C ASP A 5 -4.01 -3.56 -22.73
N SER A 6 -5.32 -3.66 -22.97
CA SER A 6 -6.16 -2.64 -23.59
C SER A 6 -6.80 -1.74 -22.52
N PRO A 7 -6.99 -0.44 -22.77
CA PRO A 7 -7.74 0.44 -21.87
C PRO A 7 -9.19 -0.01 -21.61
N ALA A 8 -9.76 -0.82 -22.51
CA ALA A 8 -11.06 -1.46 -22.31
C ALA A 8 -11.04 -2.44 -21.12
N ASP A 9 -9.94 -3.16 -20.93
CA ASP A 9 -9.80 -4.18 -19.89
C ASP A 9 -9.64 -3.54 -18.51
N LEU A 10 -8.88 -2.43 -18.41
CA LEU A 10 -8.83 -1.64 -17.17
C LEU A 10 -10.19 -1.04 -16.83
N SER A 11 -10.90 -0.47 -17.82
CA SER A 11 -12.22 0.12 -17.60
C SER A 11 -13.23 -0.90 -17.10
N GLU A 12 -13.20 -2.10 -17.66
CA GLU A 12 -14.04 -3.22 -17.22
C GLU A 12 -13.67 -3.68 -15.80
N LEU A 13 -12.37 -3.81 -15.49
CA LEU A 13 -11.94 -4.13 -14.12
C LEU A 13 -12.40 -3.07 -13.12
N ILE A 14 -12.24 -1.78 -13.41
CA ILE A 14 -12.71 -0.71 -12.52
C ILE A 14 -14.22 -0.79 -12.32
N ARG A 15 -14.99 -1.00 -13.41
CA ARG A 15 -16.43 -1.21 -13.33
C ARG A 15 -16.77 -2.41 -12.44
N GLN A 16 -16.01 -3.49 -12.51
CA GLN A 16 -16.20 -4.66 -11.66
C GLN A 16 -15.90 -4.36 -10.19
N VAL A 17 -14.82 -3.64 -9.87
CA VAL A 17 -14.54 -3.21 -8.49
C VAL A 17 -15.67 -2.34 -7.93
N GLU A 18 -16.28 -1.51 -8.78
CA GLU A 18 -17.38 -0.63 -8.38
C GLU A 18 -18.73 -1.35 -8.21
N THR A 19 -18.98 -2.44 -8.94
CA THR A 19 -20.31 -3.09 -9.01
C THR A 19 -20.40 -4.44 -8.31
N LEU A 20 -19.31 -5.21 -8.31
CA LEU A 20 -19.25 -6.48 -7.57
C LEU A 20 -19.16 -6.22 -6.07
N GLN A 21 -19.36 -7.27 -5.28
CA GLN A 21 -19.34 -7.20 -3.81
C GLN A 21 -18.29 -8.16 -3.25
N ASP A 22 -17.86 -7.89 -2.02
CA ASP A 22 -17.02 -8.76 -1.20
C ASP A 22 -15.75 -9.25 -1.93
N GLU A 23 -15.55 -10.57 -1.98
CA GLU A 23 -14.33 -11.18 -2.50
C GLU A 23 -14.16 -11.01 -4.01
N ALA A 24 -15.27 -10.93 -4.75
CA ALA A 24 -15.22 -10.68 -6.19
C ALA A 24 -14.73 -9.25 -6.48
N ALA A 25 -15.20 -8.27 -5.70
CA ALA A 25 -14.71 -6.90 -5.79
C ALA A 25 -13.23 -6.79 -5.42
N ARG A 26 -12.79 -7.51 -4.37
CA ARG A 26 -11.37 -7.58 -3.99
C ARG A 26 -10.50 -8.20 -5.08
N ALA A 27 -10.92 -9.29 -5.70
CA ALA A 27 -10.17 -9.94 -6.77
C ALA A 27 -9.98 -9.02 -7.98
N SER A 28 -11.03 -8.27 -8.37
CA SER A 28 -10.94 -7.25 -9.41
C SER A 28 -10.03 -6.09 -8.99
N ALA A 29 -10.06 -5.68 -7.72
CA ALA A 29 -9.21 -4.59 -7.21
C ALA A 29 -7.73 -4.99 -7.25
N ILE A 30 -7.42 -6.21 -6.81
CA ILE A 30 -6.06 -6.77 -6.89
C ILE A 30 -5.59 -6.80 -8.36
N SER A 31 -6.43 -7.30 -9.27
CA SER A 31 -6.12 -7.34 -10.70
C SER A 31 -5.85 -5.93 -11.28
N ALA A 32 -6.64 -4.94 -10.88
CA ALA A 32 -6.42 -3.55 -11.29
C ALA A 32 -5.12 -2.96 -10.69
N LEU A 33 -4.78 -3.28 -9.43
CA LEU A 33 -3.50 -2.88 -8.84
C LEU A 33 -2.31 -3.56 -9.54
N HIS A 34 -2.45 -4.79 -10.01
CA HIS A 34 -1.43 -5.43 -10.85
C HIS A 34 -1.23 -4.69 -12.17
N MET A 35 -2.28 -4.14 -12.79
CA MET A 35 -2.11 -3.28 -13.98
C MET A 35 -1.34 -2.00 -13.66
N VAL A 36 -1.58 -1.37 -12.50
CA VAL A 36 -0.77 -0.22 -12.05
C VAL A 36 0.70 -0.62 -11.89
N ARG A 37 0.97 -1.76 -11.25
CA ARG A 37 2.33 -2.30 -11.11
C ARG A 37 2.98 -2.50 -12.48
N ASP A 38 2.27 -3.11 -13.41
CA ASP A 38 2.81 -3.43 -14.72
C ASP A 38 3.10 -2.15 -15.50
N GLY A 39 2.23 -1.13 -15.40
CA GLY A 39 2.49 0.22 -15.90
C GLY A 39 3.72 0.89 -15.28
N VAL A 40 3.92 0.77 -13.96
CA VAL A 40 5.15 1.24 -13.30
C VAL A 40 6.38 0.48 -13.81
N ILE A 41 6.28 -0.82 -14.10
CA ILE A 41 7.41 -1.62 -14.61
C ILE A 41 7.75 -1.19 -16.04
N THR A 42 6.77 -1.09 -16.92
CA THR A 42 6.98 -0.90 -18.36
C THR A 42 7.07 0.56 -18.79
N GLY A 43 6.42 1.47 -18.05
CA GLY A 43 6.13 2.83 -18.49
C GLY A 43 4.92 2.94 -19.43
N GLU A 44 4.31 1.80 -19.76
CA GLU A 44 3.28 1.67 -20.80
C GLU A 44 2.05 0.95 -20.25
N GLY A 45 0.91 1.12 -20.91
CA GLY A 45 -0.31 0.39 -20.61
C GLY A 45 -1.47 1.30 -20.23
N PRO A 46 -2.57 0.71 -19.74
CA PRO A 46 -3.83 1.43 -19.61
C PRO A 46 -3.82 2.50 -18.51
N THR A 47 -2.95 2.37 -17.50
CA THR A 47 -2.81 3.35 -16.39
C THR A 47 -1.91 4.54 -16.73
N THR A 48 -1.09 4.42 -17.78
CA THR A 48 -0.20 5.47 -18.30
C THR A 48 -0.68 6.06 -19.63
N LEU A 49 -1.84 5.62 -20.11
CA LEU A 49 -2.38 6.04 -21.41
C LEU A 49 -2.62 7.56 -21.44
N GLY A 50 -2.07 8.21 -22.46
CA GLY A 50 -2.27 9.64 -22.71
C GLY A 50 -1.34 10.57 -21.92
N ARG A 51 -0.34 10.04 -21.22
CA ARG A 51 0.69 10.81 -20.51
C ARG A 51 2.09 10.25 -20.76
N ILE A 52 3.12 11.07 -20.52
CA ILE A 52 4.51 10.63 -20.60
C ILE A 52 4.83 9.93 -19.28
N HIS A 53 5.11 8.64 -19.35
CA HIS A 53 5.45 7.81 -18.20
C HIS A 53 6.64 6.92 -18.57
N PHE A 54 7.59 6.78 -17.64
CA PHE A 54 8.83 6.06 -17.91
C PHE A 54 8.84 4.73 -17.18
N SER A 55 9.46 3.73 -17.81
CA SER A 55 9.74 2.46 -17.18
C SER A 55 10.41 2.67 -15.82
N ARG A 56 9.88 1.98 -14.81
CA ARG A 56 10.34 2.03 -13.42
C ARG A 56 10.14 3.39 -12.75
N SER A 57 9.30 4.28 -13.26
CA SER A 57 8.90 5.50 -12.55
C SER A 57 7.56 5.31 -11.84
N LEU A 58 7.39 5.91 -10.67
CA LEU A 58 6.12 5.98 -9.96
C LEU A 58 5.85 7.44 -9.60
N ASP A 59 4.73 7.95 -10.10
CA ASP A 59 4.32 9.35 -9.94
C ASP A 59 2.99 9.51 -9.19
N ALA A 60 2.53 10.76 -9.10
CA ALA A 60 1.31 11.12 -8.40
C ALA A 60 0.05 10.49 -9.04
N ASP A 61 0.00 10.26 -10.35
CA ASP A 61 -1.17 9.65 -10.98
C ASP A 61 -1.20 8.14 -10.76
N ASP A 62 -0.05 7.45 -10.72
CA ASP A 62 0.00 6.04 -10.31
C ASP A 62 -0.54 5.86 -8.89
N THR A 63 -0.15 6.79 -8.02
CA THR A 63 -0.66 6.84 -6.65
C THR A 63 -2.17 7.11 -6.63
N ALA A 64 -2.65 8.04 -7.45
CA ALA A 64 -4.07 8.34 -7.58
C ALA A 64 -4.87 7.12 -8.09
N TRP A 65 -4.31 6.33 -9.00
CA TRP A 65 -4.89 5.06 -9.44
C TRP A 65 -5.01 4.07 -8.30
N CYS A 66 -3.94 3.85 -7.52
CA CYS A 66 -4.00 2.97 -6.35
C CYS A 66 -5.07 3.43 -5.35
N ALA A 67 -5.11 4.71 -5.01
CA ALA A 67 -6.10 5.27 -4.10
C ALA A 67 -7.53 5.09 -4.62
N ARG A 68 -7.76 5.34 -5.92
CA ARG A 68 -9.07 5.16 -6.56
C ARG A 68 -9.53 3.70 -6.50
N ILE A 69 -8.65 2.76 -6.82
CA ILE A 69 -8.97 1.31 -6.78
C ILE A 69 -9.31 0.89 -5.35
N LEU A 70 -8.51 1.28 -4.36
CA LEU A 70 -8.70 0.88 -2.96
C LEU A 70 -9.92 1.51 -2.30
N THR A 71 -10.46 2.59 -2.85
CA THR A 71 -11.62 3.31 -2.31
C THR A 71 -12.88 3.17 -3.17
N ALA A 72 -12.83 2.33 -4.21
CA ALA A 72 -13.96 2.05 -5.09
C ALA A 72 -15.13 1.39 -4.35
N ALA A 73 -16.34 1.56 -4.87
CA ALA A 73 -17.58 1.28 -4.15
C ALA A 73 -17.71 -0.15 -3.61
N GLY A 74 -17.34 -1.17 -4.38
CA GLY A 74 -17.45 -2.58 -3.94
C GLY A 74 -16.44 -3.00 -2.88
N VAL A 75 -15.41 -2.19 -2.60
CA VAL A 75 -14.38 -2.50 -1.58
C VAL A 75 -14.29 -1.45 -0.47
N ARG A 76 -14.93 -0.28 -0.61
CA ARG A 76 -14.73 0.86 0.31
C ARG A 76 -15.08 0.58 1.77
N ASP A 77 -16.05 -0.31 1.99
CA ASP A 77 -16.57 -0.66 3.32
C ASP A 77 -15.97 -1.98 3.85
N LEU A 78 -15.09 -2.61 3.07
CA LEU A 78 -14.35 -3.79 3.47
C LEU A 78 -13.02 -3.39 4.12
N PRO A 79 -12.50 -4.15 5.10
CA PRO A 79 -11.13 -3.97 5.55
C PRO A 79 -10.13 -4.18 4.41
N VAL A 80 -9.02 -3.42 4.40
CA VAL A 80 -7.91 -3.69 3.48
C VAL A 80 -7.39 -5.11 3.72
N SER A 81 -7.31 -5.89 2.66
CA SER A 81 -6.84 -7.27 2.71
C SER A 81 -5.32 -7.33 2.65
N ARG A 82 -4.78 -8.45 3.14
CA ARG A 82 -3.34 -8.73 3.07
C ARG A 82 -2.83 -8.70 1.63
N ALA A 83 -3.56 -9.30 0.70
CA ALA A 83 -3.18 -9.37 -0.71
C ALA A 83 -3.10 -7.98 -1.36
N GLU A 84 -4.03 -7.06 -1.05
CA GLU A 84 -3.97 -5.67 -1.54
C GLU A 84 -2.71 -4.96 -1.04
N VAL A 85 -2.36 -5.12 0.25
CA VAL A 85 -1.13 -4.55 0.82
C VAL A 85 0.13 -5.15 0.17
N GLU A 86 0.15 -6.46 -0.07
CA GLU A 86 1.25 -7.13 -0.75
C GLU A 86 1.42 -6.60 -2.18
N THR A 87 0.33 -6.33 -2.90
CA THR A 87 0.38 -5.72 -4.24
C THR A 87 0.90 -4.27 -4.19
N LEU A 88 0.49 -3.46 -3.20
CA LEU A 88 1.08 -2.12 -3.00
C LEU A 88 2.58 -2.19 -2.73
N PHE A 89 3.04 -3.13 -1.91
CA PHE A 89 4.47 -3.35 -1.74
C PHE A 89 5.16 -3.71 -3.07
N GLN A 90 4.55 -4.54 -3.92
CA GLN A 90 5.11 -4.87 -5.23
C GLN A 90 5.20 -3.65 -6.15
N ILE A 91 4.21 -2.75 -6.13
CA ILE A 91 4.23 -1.49 -6.88
C ILE A 91 5.38 -0.60 -6.40
N GLY A 92 5.54 -0.43 -5.08
CA GLY A 92 6.64 0.34 -4.51
C GLY A 92 8.02 -0.23 -4.88
N GLU A 93 8.18 -1.55 -4.87
CA GLU A 93 9.42 -2.21 -5.32
C GLU A 93 9.62 -2.13 -6.85
N ALA A 94 8.53 -1.96 -7.60
CA ALA A 94 8.59 -1.75 -9.04
C ALA A 94 9.09 -0.35 -9.42
N ALA A 95 9.13 0.60 -8.49
CA ALA A 95 9.64 1.94 -8.75
C ALA A 95 11.17 2.00 -8.57
N ALA A 96 11.90 2.29 -9.65
CA ALA A 96 13.29 2.73 -9.59
C ALA A 96 13.44 4.24 -9.33
N ASP A 97 12.47 5.04 -9.79
CA ASP A 97 12.41 6.49 -9.65
C ASP A 97 11.05 6.92 -9.08
N ARG A 98 11.02 8.01 -8.31
CA ARG A 98 9.82 8.46 -7.56
C ARG A 98 9.63 9.97 -7.72
N SER A 99 8.44 10.36 -8.15
CA SER A 99 8.02 11.78 -8.32
C SER A 99 6.62 12.04 -7.77
N ASP A 100 6.14 11.17 -6.87
CA ASP A 100 4.82 11.23 -6.23
C ASP A 100 4.79 12.07 -4.94
N ASP A 101 5.86 12.79 -4.60
CA ASP A 101 5.98 13.60 -3.38
C ASP A 101 5.68 12.84 -2.06
N GLY A 102 5.87 11.51 -2.06
CA GLY A 102 5.63 10.65 -0.90
C GLY A 102 4.17 10.25 -0.69
N LEU A 103 3.26 10.65 -1.59
CA LEU A 103 1.84 10.27 -1.54
C LEU A 103 1.65 8.75 -1.53
N PHE A 104 2.48 8.01 -2.27
CA PHE A 104 2.38 6.56 -2.31
C PHE A 104 2.77 5.92 -0.98
N ASP A 105 3.80 6.47 -0.30
CA ASP A 105 4.26 5.94 0.97
C ASP A 105 3.25 6.21 2.08
N ASP A 106 2.58 7.36 2.06
CA ASP A 106 1.45 7.68 2.93
C ASP A 106 0.28 6.70 2.72
N LEU A 107 -0.11 6.47 1.45
CA LEU A 107 -1.16 5.51 1.09
C LEU A 107 -0.81 4.09 1.57
N LEU A 108 0.43 3.64 1.32
CA LEU A 108 0.91 2.33 1.75
C LEU A 108 0.92 2.22 3.28
N ALA A 109 1.38 3.25 4.00
CA ALA A 109 1.36 3.26 5.48
C ALA A 109 -0.06 3.12 6.02
N LYS A 110 -1.00 3.90 5.49
CA LYS A 110 -2.42 3.83 5.86
C LYS A 110 -3.01 2.47 5.57
N ALA A 111 -2.74 1.89 4.40
CA ALA A 111 -3.22 0.57 4.02
C ALA A 111 -2.69 -0.55 4.92
N VAL A 112 -1.38 -0.52 5.26
CA VAL A 112 -0.74 -1.48 6.18
C VAL A 112 -1.38 -1.39 7.56
N VAL A 113 -1.52 -0.18 8.12
CA VAL A 113 -2.09 0.01 9.46
C VAL A 113 -3.57 -0.35 9.48
N HIS A 114 -4.32 -0.04 8.43
CA HIS A 114 -5.74 -0.40 8.31
C HIS A 114 -5.94 -1.91 8.30
N HIS A 115 -5.17 -2.61 7.46
CA HIS A 115 -5.16 -4.07 7.44
C HIS A 115 -4.79 -4.63 8.82
N ALA A 116 -3.72 -4.10 9.44
CA ALA A 116 -3.23 -4.63 10.69
C ALA A 116 -4.23 -4.47 11.85
N ALA A 117 -4.84 -3.30 11.97
CA ALA A 117 -5.88 -3.05 12.97
C ALA A 117 -7.09 -3.96 12.75
N ALA A 118 -7.60 -4.05 11.52
CA ALA A 118 -8.76 -4.87 11.21
C ALA A 118 -8.51 -6.38 11.38
N ALA A 119 -7.36 -6.88 10.92
CA ALA A 119 -6.95 -8.28 11.11
C ALA A 119 -6.75 -8.64 12.59
N SER A 120 -6.51 -7.64 13.42
CA SER A 120 -6.41 -7.77 14.87
C SER A 120 -7.76 -7.61 15.59
N GLY A 121 -8.87 -7.48 14.84
CA GLY A 121 -10.21 -7.31 15.39
C GLY A 121 -10.50 -5.92 15.96
N LEU A 122 -9.62 -4.94 15.69
CA LEU A 122 -9.82 -3.56 16.12
C LEU A 122 -10.74 -2.82 15.14
N PRO A 123 -11.57 -1.89 15.63
CA PRO A 123 -12.44 -1.12 14.76
C PRO A 123 -11.61 -0.21 13.85
N VAL A 124 -11.94 -0.19 12.56
CA VAL A 124 -11.33 0.70 11.58
C VAL A 124 -12.42 1.46 10.82
N PRO A 125 -12.19 2.73 10.45
CA PRO A 125 -13.13 3.45 9.62
C PRO A 125 -13.14 2.90 8.18
N PRO A 126 -14.16 3.23 7.36
CA PRO A 126 -14.18 2.87 5.94
C PRO A 126 -12.92 3.34 5.21
N ARG A 127 -12.49 2.61 4.18
CA ARG A 127 -11.27 2.91 3.41
C ARG A 127 -11.30 4.32 2.83
N SER A 128 -12.48 4.76 2.40
CA SER A 128 -12.71 6.10 1.86
C SER A 128 -12.47 7.24 2.85
N VAL A 129 -12.29 6.95 4.14
CA VAL A 129 -11.88 7.89 5.18
C VAL A 129 -10.42 7.62 5.57
N ALA A 130 -10.10 6.36 5.89
CA ALA A 130 -8.78 5.96 6.39
C ALA A 130 -7.62 6.26 5.41
N LEU A 131 -7.87 6.05 4.12
CA LEU A 131 -6.86 6.14 3.06
C LEU A 131 -6.80 7.52 2.39
N GLN A 132 -7.60 8.49 2.83
CA GLN A 132 -7.56 9.84 2.26
C GLN A 132 -6.22 10.52 2.59
N PRO A 133 -5.61 11.25 1.64
CA PRO A 133 -4.32 11.94 1.89
C PRO A 133 -4.34 12.84 3.13
N GLY A 134 -5.44 13.57 3.36
CA GLY A 134 -5.59 14.48 4.51
C GLY A 134 -5.90 13.82 5.85
N THR A 135 -6.18 12.52 5.90
CA THR A 135 -6.50 11.83 7.15
C THR A 135 -5.22 11.36 7.82
N ALA A 136 -4.90 11.90 9.00
CA ALA A 136 -3.76 11.42 9.79
C ALA A 136 -4.00 9.99 10.29
N ILE A 137 -2.98 9.12 10.26
CA ILE A 137 -3.10 7.72 10.71
C ILE A 137 -3.52 7.70 12.19
N GLU A 138 -2.96 8.57 13.01
CA GLU A 138 -3.18 8.70 14.44
C GLU A 138 -4.62 9.08 14.80
N SER A 139 -5.39 9.62 13.85
CA SER A 139 -6.78 10.02 14.08
C SER A 139 -7.74 8.82 14.16
N TRP A 140 -7.35 7.66 13.66
CA TRP A 140 -8.17 6.45 13.64
C TRP A 140 -7.42 5.17 14.01
N ALA A 141 -6.10 5.15 13.83
CA ALA A 141 -5.30 3.99 14.15
C ALA A 141 -5.17 3.84 15.68
N PRO A 142 -5.16 2.61 16.19
CA PRO A 142 -4.85 2.34 17.59
C PRO A 142 -3.48 2.96 17.94
N THR A 143 -3.45 3.88 18.91
CA THR A 143 -2.22 4.54 19.36
C THR A 143 -1.34 3.67 20.26
N THR A 144 -1.86 2.51 20.66
CA THR A 144 -1.15 1.52 21.48
C THR A 144 -1.26 0.16 20.81
N ALA A 145 -0.13 -0.55 20.70
CA ALA A 145 -0.02 -1.91 20.18
C ALA A 145 -0.83 -2.97 20.97
N VAL A 146 -1.53 -2.56 22.03
CA VAL A 146 -2.37 -3.43 22.84
C VAL A 146 -3.52 -3.95 21.96
N GLY A 147 -3.42 -5.23 21.60
CA GLY A 147 -4.41 -5.92 20.79
C GLY A 147 -4.01 -6.14 19.33
N VAL A 148 -2.86 -5.64 18.85
CA VAL A 148 -2.39 -5.97 17.49
C VAL A 148 -1.81 -7.38 17.46
N ASN A 149 -2.27 -8.21 16.51
CA ASN A 149 -1.85 -9.60 16.37
C ASN A 149 -0.35 -9.69 16.03
N VAL A 150 0.40 -10.45 16.82
CA VAL A 150 1.85 -10.66 16.66
C VAL A 150 2.20 -11.22 15.29
N GLU A 151 1.39 -12.13 14.74
CA GLU A 151 1.62 -12.71 13.40
C GLU A 151 1.57 -11.64 12.31
N VAL A 152 0.65 -10.67 12.45
CA VAL A 152 0.52 -9.55 11.53
C VAL A 152 1.76 -8.64 11.63
N LEU A 153 2.25 -8.39 12.84
CA LEU A 153 3.48 -7.61 13.06
C LEU A 153 4.71 -8.30 12.46
N GLU A 154 4.83 -9.60 12.64
CA GLU A 154 5.93 -10.40 12.07
C GLU A 154 5.88 -10.44 10.53
N TRP A 155 4.69 -10.54 9.96
CA TRP A 155 4.50 -10.45 8.52
C TRP A 155 4.91 -9.07 7.98
N ILE A 156 4.48 -7.97 8.62
CA ILE A 156 4.88 -6.61 8.25
C ILE A 156 6.40 -6.47 8.33
N ALA A 157 7.00 -6.92 9.43
CA ALA A 157 8.46 -6.89 9.61
C ALA A 157 9.19 -7.68 8.50
N THR A 158 8.63 -8.81 8.06
CA THR A 158 9.17 -9.62 6.95
C THR A 158 9.09 -8.87 5.63
N GLN A 159 7.96 -8.22 5.34
CA GLN A 159 7.81 -7.38 4.15
C GLN A 159 8.84 -6.24 4.13
N MET A 160 9.20 -5.70 5.30
CA MET A 160 10.14 -4.59 5.43
C MET A 160 11.63 -5.00 5.45
N ARG A 161 11.96 -6.20 5.95
CA ARG A 161 13.35 -6.66 6.13
C ARG A 161 14.08 -6.94 4.82
N GLY A 162 13.36 -7.34 3.77
CA GLY A 162 13.94 -7.66 2.46
C GLY A 162 14.14 -6.47 1.51
N LYS A 163 13.63 -5.27 1.86
CA LYS A 163 13.38 -4.20 0.90
C LYS A 163 14.15 -2.94 1.27
N ARG A 164 15.38 -2.81 0.75
CA ARG A 164 16.32 -1.70 1.06
C ARG A 164 15.80 -0.31 0.72
N ARG A 165 14.76 -0.20 -0.13
CA ARG A 165 14.17 1.08 -0.59
C ARG A 165 12.87 1.48 0.09
N SER A 166 12.23 0.61 0.89
CA SER A 166 11.00 1.00 1.59
C SER A 166 11.29 2.09 2.63
N ASN A 167 10.60 3.21 2.45
CA ASN A 167 10.93 4.55 2.92
C ASN A 167 11.14 4.60 4.44
N ARG A 168 12.11 5.40 4.92
CA ARG A 168 12.29 5.70 6.35
C ARG A 168 10.99 6.18 6.99
N VAL A 169 10.15 6.90 6.25
CA VAL A 169 8.84 7.39 6.72
C VAL A 169 7.88 6.24 7.01
N LEU A 170 7.75 5.27 6.10
CA LEU A 170 6.95 4.07 6.32
C LEU A 170 7.46 3.29 7.54
N LYS A 171 8.78 3.16 7.67
CA LYS A 171 9.40 2.56 8.88
C LYS A 171 9.04 3.31 10.15
N THR A 172 9.06 4.63 10.10
CA THR A 172 8.82 5.48 11.28
C THR A 172 7.34 5.44 11.67
N LEU A 173 6.42 5.48 10.71
CA LEU A 173 4.98 5.45 10.96
C LEU A 173 4.50 4.07 11.41
N VAL A 174 4.96 3.00 10.75
CA VAL A 174 4.66 1.63 11.17
C VAL A 174 5.24 1.35 12.55
N ALA A 175 6.47 1.80 12.83
CA ALA A 175 7.05 1.67 14.16
C ALA A 175 6.27 2.50 15.20
N ALA A 176 5.91 3.74 14.91
CA ALA A 176 5.18 4.60 15.85
C ALA A 176 3.76 4.09 16.15
N CYS A 177 3.04 3.59 15.14
CA CYS A 177 1.66 3.13 15.29
C CYS A 177 1.55 1.69 15.79
N LEU A 178 2.45 0.79 15.38
CA LEU A 178 2.37 -0.64 15.74
C LEU A 178 3.28 -1.04 16.90
N ILE A 179 4.32 -0.25 17.18
CA ILE A 179 5.22 -0.45 18.31
C ILE A 179 4.98 0.76 19.21
N GLY A 180 3.88 0.72 19.97
CA GLY A 180 3.62 1.71 21.00
C GLY A 180 4.91 1.98 21.77
N ALA A 181 5.19 3.27 22.02
CA ALA A 181 6.38 3.72 22.73
C ALA A 181 6.46 3.07 24.13
N ALA A 182 7.12 1.90 24.20
CA ALA A 182 7.33 0.93 25.28
C ALA A 182 6.87 -0.46 24.78
N THR A 183 7.70 -1.27 24.12
CA THR A 183 8.81 -2.00 24.72
C THR A 183 9.92 -2.29 23.71
N LEU A 184 11.10 -1.73 23.95
CA LEU A 184 12.37 -2.06 23.29
C LEU A 184 12.78 -3.48 23.70
N PRO A 185 12.78 -4.45 22.76
CA PRO A 185 14.05 -5.09 22.43
C PRO A 185 14.23 -5.36 20.93
N LEU A 186 13.38 -4.83 20.03
CA LEU A 186 13.54 -5.05 18.58
C LEU A 186 14.42 -3.98 17.89
N VAL A 187 14.74 -2.88 18.58
CA VAL A 187 15.69 -1.87 18.07
C VAL A 187 17.14 -2.38 18.10
N ALA A 188 17.44 -3.40 18.91
CA ALA A 188 18.77 -4.03 18.96
C ALA A 188 19.07 -4.96 17.74
N ALA A 189 18.10 -5.20 16.86
CA ALA A 189 18.27 -6.06 15.68
C ALA A 189 18.53 -5.29 14.37
N LEU A 190 18.63 -3.96 14.43
CA LEU A 190 19.07 -3.16 13.28
C LEU A 190 20.59 -2.99 13.35
N PRO A 191 21.36 -3.43 12.34
CA PRO A 191 22.79 -3.18 12.32
C PRO A 191 23.02 -1.67 12.25
N SER A 192 23.58 -1.14 13.33
CA SER A 192 24.11 0.21 13.43
C SER A 192 25.17 0.41 12.36
N VAL A 193 24.89 1.29 11.39
CA VAL A 193 25.92 1.91 10.56
C VAL A 193 26.75 2.82 11.48
N ILE A 194 27.85 2.28 11.99
CA ILE A 194 28.92 3.09 12.56
C ILE A 194 29.65 3.72 11.38
N ASP A 195 29.57 5.03 11.33
CA ASP A 195 30.41 5.92 10.56
C ASP A 195 31.88 5.68 10.95
N LEU A 196 32.74 5.38 9.98
CA LEU A 196 34.19 5.41 10.17
C LEU A 196 34.81 6.25 9.06
N ALA A 197 34.82 7.55 9.30
CA ALA A 197 35.84 8.44 8.78
C ALA A 197 37.18 8.10 9.46
N THR A 198 38.11 7.58 8.68
CA THR A 198 39.57 7.81 8.77
C THR A 198 40.19 7.49 7.43
#